data_AF-J7H5Z7-F1
#
_entry.id   AF-J7H5Z7-F1
#
_cell.length_a   1.000
_cell.length_b   1.000
_cell.length_c   1.000
_cell.angle_alpha   90.00
_cell.angle_beta   90.00
_cell.angle_gamma   90.00
#
_symmetry.space_group_name_H-M   'P 1'
#
loop_
_entity.id
_entity.type
_entity.pdbx_description
1 polymer ?
#
loop_
_entity_poly.entity_id
_entity_poly.type
_entity_poly.pdbx_seq_one_letter_code
_entity_poly.pdbx_strand_id
1 'polypeptide(L)'
;ESVLNLADTEWRVRELRDQFKGKKLLLGVDDMDIFKGISLKILAMEQLLNIHPEWRGKVVLVQIANPARSRGKDVEDVQAETHSAAKRVNTTFGSQGYEPVVLINGSVPFYERIAFYTIAECVVVTAVRDGMNLTPYEYIVSRQGSAKL
;
A
#
# COMPACT_ATOMS: atom_id res chain seq x y z
N GLU A 1 -0.90 -12.25 -23.44
CA GLU A 1 -1.62 -12.89 -22.32
C GLU A 1 -1.72 -11.87 -21.18
N SER A 2 -2.88 -11.75 -20.52
CA SER A 2 -3.00 -10.81 -19.39
C SER A 2 -2.18 -11.32 -18.20
N VAL A 3 -1.40 -10.44 -17.57
CA VAL A 3 -0.58 -10.79 -16.38
C VAL A 3 -1.44 -11.30 -15.21
N LEU A 4 -2.72 -10.94 -15.19
CA LEU A 4 -3.72 -11.47 -14.25
C LEU A 4 -3.93 -12.98 -14.37
N ASN A 5 -3.62 -13.59 -15.52
CA ASN A 5 -3.83 -15.01 -15.81
C ASN A 5 -2.58 -15.88 -15.57
N LEU A 6 -1.48 -15.28 -15.11
CA LEU A 6 -0.27 -16.02 -14.77
C LEU A 6 -0.51 -16.79 -13.47
N ALA A 7 -0.05 -18.05 -13.41
CA ALA A 7 -0.22 -18.90 -12.24
C ALA A 7 0.34 -18.26 -10.95
N ASP A 8 1.46 -17.55 -11.06
CA ASP A 8 2.08 -16.82 -9.94
C ASP A 8 1.18 -15.71 -9.41
N THR A 9 0.53 -14.95 -10.31
CA THR A 9 -0.42 -13.89 -9.93
C THR A 9 -1.64 -14.50 -9.24
N GLU A 10 -2.21 -15.58 -9.80
CA GLU A 10 -3.38 -16.26 -9.22
C GLU A 10 -3.11 -16.87 -7.85
N TRP A 11 -1.94 -17.48 -7.67
CA TRP A 11 -1.49 -17.97 -6.38
C TRP A 11 -1.35 -16.82 -5.37
N ARG A 12 -0.65 -15.74 -5.76
CA ARG A 12 -0.41 -14.61 -4.85
C ARG A 12 -1.69 -13.87 -4.47
N VAL A 13 -2.64 -13.73 -5.39
CA VAL A 13 -3.97 -13.15 -5.08
C VAL A 13 -4.68 -13.97 -4.01
N ARG A 14 -4.67 -15.30 -4.11
CA ARG A 14 -5.32 -16.18 -3.11
C ARG A 14 -4.67 -16.06 -1.74
N GLU A 15 -3.34 -16.06 -1.69
CA GLU A 15 -2.59 -15.91 -0.45
C GLU A 15 -2.88 -14.56 0.23
N LEU A 16 -2.83 -13.47 -0.53
CA LEU A 16 -3.10 -12.14 0.01
C LEU A 16 -4.58 -11.97 0.45
N ARG A 17 -5.54 -12.58 -0.27
CA ARG A 17 -6.96 -12.60 0.16
C ARG A 17 -7.15 -13.32 1.48
N ASP A 18 -6.41 -14.40 1.73
CA ASP A 18 -6.45 -15.10 3.01
C ASP A 18 -5.77 -14.28 4.12
N GLN A 19 -4.59 -13.73 3.85
CA GLN A 19 -3.86 -12.86 4.79
C GLN A 19 -4.70 -11.66 5.26
N PHE A 20 -5.40 -11.00 4.33
CA PHE A 20 -6.22 -9.82 4.62
C PHE A 20 -7.71 -10.14 4.77
N LYS A 21 -8.07 -11.41 4.96
CA LYS A 21 -9.48 -11.84 5.07
C LYS A 21 -10.25 -11.03 6.12
N GLY A 22 -11.42 -10.54 5.72
CA GLY A 22 -12.30 -9.74 6.58
C GLY A 22 -11.84 -8.30 6.80
N LYS A 23 -10.73 -7.87 6.18
CA LYS A 23 -10.21 -6.50 6.25
C LYS A 23 -10.34 -5.82 4.89
N LYS A 24 -10.50 -4.50 4.90
CA LYS A 24 -10.41 -3.62 3.74
C LYS A 24 -8.96 -3.18 3.57
N LEU A 25 -8.41 -3.41 2.39
CA LEU A 25 -7.08 -3.09 2.00
C LEU A 25 -7.03 -1.76 1.24
N LEU A 26 -6.36 -0.78 1.83
CA LEU A 26 -5.89 0.42 1.16
C LEU A 26 -4.47 0.14 0.65
N LEU A 27 -4.16 0.54 -0.57
CA LEU A 27 -2.86 0.30 -1.18
C LEU A 27 -2.18 1.62 -1.57
N GLY A 28 -0.94 1.79 -1.13
CA GLY A 28 -0.01 2.79 -1.64
C GLY A 28 1.16 2.12 -2.35
N VAL A 29 1.55 2.64 -3.51
CA VAL A 29 2.74 2.21 -4.25
C VAL A 29 3.48 3.44 -4.71
N ASP A 30 4.62 3.72 -4.09
CA ASP A 30 5.38 4.94 -4.31
C ASP A 30 6.88 4.68 -4.21
N ASP A 31 7.67 5.48 -4.91
CA ASP A 31 9.11 5.53 -4.69
C ASP A 31 9.39 6.33 -3.41
N MET A 32 10.43 5.96 -2.66
CA MET A 32 10.85 6.71 -1.49
C MET A 32 11.39 8.09 -1.91
N ASP A 33 10.52 9.08 -1.90
CA ASP A 33 10.75 10.44 -2.42
C ASP A 33 9.84 11.45 -1.72
N ILE A 34 10.36 12.67 -1.53
CA ILE A 34 9.69 13.76 -0.80
C ILE A 34 8.40 14.23 -1.46
N PHE A 35 8.28 14.06 -2.77
CA PHE A 35 7.12 14.53 -3.51
C PHE A 35 6.00 13.49 -3.56
N LYS A 36 6.24 12.25 -3.11
CA LYS A 36 5.22 11.18 -3.12
C LYS A 36 4.27 11.23 -1.94
N GLY A 37 4.58 12.03 -0.91
CA GLY A 37 3.67 12.26 0.21
C GLY A 37 3.33 10.97 0.99
N ILE A 38 4.30 10.05 1.13
CA ILE A 38 4.10 8.78 1.84
C ILE A 38 3.76 9.03 3.32
N SER A 39 4.50 9.92 3.99
CA SER A 39 4.22 10.31 5.37
C SER A 39 2.80 10.85 5.54
N LEU A 40 2.34 11.73 4.62
CA LEU A 40 0.99 12.30 4.64
C LEU A 40 -0.10 11.22 4.55
N LYS A 41 0.14 10.17 3.76
CA LYS A 41 -0.77 9.03 3.63
C LYS A 41 -0.91 8.25 4.93
N ILE A 42 0.20 8.01 5.62
CA ILE A 42 0.20 7.32 6.92
C ILE A 42 -0.47 8.19 8.00
N LEU A 43 -0.21 9.50 7.99
CA LEU A 43 -0.91 10.45 8.87
C LEU A 43 -2.42 10.46 8.59
N ALA A 44 -2.85 10.38 7.32
CA ALA A 44 -4.25 10.25 6.98
C ALA A 44 -4.87 8.94 7.50
N MET A 45 -4.13 7.83 7.46
CA MET A 45 -4.55 6.57 8.08
C MET A 45 -4.70 6.70 9.60
N GLU A 46 -3.77 7.38 10.27
CA GLU A 46 -3.87 7.70 11.70
C GLU A 46 -5.14 8.51 12.01
N GLN A 47 -5.41 9.55 11.22
CA GLN A 47 -6.63 10.37 11.36
C GLN A 47 -7.90 9.56 11.11
N LEU A 48 -7.92 8.70 10.09
CA LEU A 48 -9.05 7.81 9.82
C LEU A 48 -9.38 6.95 11.04
N LEU A 49 -8.38 6.29 11.65
CA LEU A 49 -8.60 5.42 12.82
C LEU A 49 -8.95 6.19 14.10
N ASN A 50 -8.55 7.45 14.21
CA ASN A 50 -8.95 8.34 15.30
C ASN A 50 -10.41 8.75 15.18
N ILE A 51 -10.81 9.26 14.01
CA ILE A 51 -12.16 9.78 13.75
C ILE A 51 -13.19 8.64 13.68
N HIS A 52 -12.78 7.47 13.20
CA HIS A 52 -13.66 6.32 12.98
C HIS A 52 -13.16 5.06 13.71
N PRO A 53 -13.42 4.93 15.02
CA PRO A 53 -13.05 3.74 15.80
C PRO A 53 -13.61 2.43 15.25
N GLU A 54 -14.73 2.47 14.53
CA GLU A 54 -15.37 1.31 13.90
C GLU A 54 -14.52 0.63 12.82
N TRP A 55 -13.50 1.31 12.28
CA TRP A 55 -12.56 0.77 11.29
C TRP A 55 -11.33 0.10 11.89
N ARG A 56 -11.08 0.27 13.20
CA ARG A 56 -9.96 -0.41 13.88
C ARG A 56 -10.14 -1.92 13.81
N GLY A 57 -9.08 -2.63 13.39
CA GLY A 57 -9.11 -4.07 13.14
C GLY A 57 -9.72 -4.47 11.78
N LYS A 58 -10.30 -3.52 11.04
CA LYS A 58 -11.01 -3.78 9.77
C LYS A 58 -10.38 -3.14 8.55
N VAL A 59 -9.50 -2.15 8.72
CA VAL A 59 -8.80 -1.48 7.59
C VAL A 59 -7.30 -1.65 7.77
N VAL A 60 -6.62 -1.94 6.67
CA VAL A 60 -5.16 -2.03 6.58
C VAL A 60 -4.68 -1.17 5.42
N LEU A 61 -3.68 -0.33 5.66
CA LEU A 61 -2.91 0.35 4.62
C LEU A 61 -1.65 -0.46 4.34
N VAL A 62 -1.56 -1.09 3.18
CA VAL A 62 -0.29 -1.62 2.66
C VAL A 62 0.38 -0.51 1.87
N GLN A 63 1.58 -0.11 2.30
CA GLN A 63 2.42 0.83 1.58
C GLN A 63 3.65 0.11 1.04
N ILE A 64 3.73 -0.03 -0.28
CA ILE A 64 4.91 -0.47 -1.00
C ILE A 64 5.78 0.76 -1.24
N ALA A 65 6.95 0.78 -0.63
CA ALA A 65 7.92 1.86 -0.74
C ALA A 65 9.12 1.38 -1.55
N ASN A 66 9.11 1.67 -2.86
CA ASN A 66 10.22 1.32 -3.74
C ASN A 66 11.48 2.10 -3.33
N PRO A 67 12.68 1.56 -3.62
CA PRO A 67 13.93 2.25 -3.32
C PRO A 67 13.97 3.66 -3.94
N ALA A 68 14.55 4.60 -3.21
CA ALA A 68 14.74 5.96 -3.71
C ALA A 68 15.60 5.97 -4.99
N ARG A 69 15.25 6.84 -5.94
CA ARG A 69 16.02 7.03 -7.19
C ARG A 69 17.26 7.89 -6.99
N SER A 70 17.31 8.65 -5.90
CA SER A 70 18.42 9.50 -5.50
C SER A 70 18.69 9.31 -4.01
N ARG A 71 19.85 9.77 -3.55
CA ARG A 71 20.21 9.81 -2.14
C ARG A 71 20.35 11.27 -1.72
N GLY A 72 20.04 11.54 -0.46
CA GLY A 72 20.15 12.87 0.11
C GLY A 72 19.39 12.94 1.41
N LYS A 73 19.66 14.00 2.17
CA LYS A 73 19.05 14.23 3.47
C LYS A 73 17.52 14.21 3.42
N ASP A 74 16.93 14.82 2.39
CA ASP A 74 15.47 14.88 2.27
C ASP A 74 14.84 13.48 2.12
N VAL A 75 15.50 12.56 1.41
CA VAL A 75 15.04 11.17 1.26
C VAL A 75 15.20 10.41 2.58
N GLU A 76 16.32 10.59 3.28
CA GLU A 76 16.58 9.98 4.59
C GLU A 76 15.57 10.46 5.64
N ASP A 77 15.25 11.76 5.63
CA ASP A 77 14.28 12.39 6.53
C ASP A 77 12.87 11.82 6.26
N VAL A 78 12.45 11.71 4.99
CA VAL A 78 11.15 11.11 4.62
C VAL A 78 11.10 9.63 4.97
N GLN A 79 12.19 8.89 4.79
CA GLN A 79 12.27 7.50 5.19
C GLN A 79 12.10 7.38 6.71
N ALA A 80 12.83 8.18 7.49
CA ALA A 80 12.73 8.18 8.95
C ALA A 80 11.33 8.56 9.44
N GLU A 81 10.72 9.60 8.84
CA GLU A 81 9.36 10.04 9.15
C GLU A 81 8.33 8.94 8.84
N THR A 82 8.42 8.33 7.66
CA THR A 82 7.55 7.23 7.22
C THR A 82 7.59 6.06 8.20
N HIS A 83 8.79 5.62 8.60
CA HIS A 83 8.97 4.51 9.54
C HIS A 83 8.47 4.87 10.94
N SER A 84 8.75 6.09 11.41
CA SER A 84 8.29 6.58 12.70
C SER A 84 6.77 6.67 12.77
N ALA A 85 6.13 7.22 11.73
CA ALA A 85 4.68 7.31 11.63
C ALA A 85 4.02 5.93 11.57
N ALA A 86 4.51 5.01 10.72
CA ALA A 86 3.99 3.65 10.65
C ALA A 86 4.10 2.92 12.00
N LYS A 87 5.27 3.01 12.64
CA LYS A 87 5.50 2.42 13.97
C LYS A 87 4.55 3.00 15.02
N ARG A 88 4.35 4.33 15.02
CA ARG A 88 3.41 5.00 15.93
C ARG A 88 1.99 4.48 15.71
N VAL A 89 1.50 4.46 14.47
CA VAL A 89 0.15 3.99 14.14
C VAL A 89 -0.04 2.53 14.55
N ASN A 90 0.92 1.66 14.24
CA ASN A 90 0.84 0.25 14.59
C ASN A 90 0.91 0.02 16.11
N THR A 91 1.68 0.81 16.85
CA THR A 91 1.72 0.71 18.32
C THR A 91 0.40 1.17 18.95
N THR A 92 -0.19 2.23 18.42
CA THR A 92 -1.41 2.84 18.98
C THR A 92 -2.68 2.05 18.65
N PHE A 93 -2.79 1.53 17.41
CA PHE A 93 -4.03 0.90 16.92
C PHE A 93 -3.87 -0.58 16.55
N GLY A 94 -2.65 -1.09 16.53
CA GLY A 94 -2.39 -2.50 16.25
C GLY A 94 -2.80 -3.42 17.40
N SER A 95 -2.94 -4.69 17.08
CA SER A 95 -3.19 -5.75 18.05
C SER A 95 -2.58 -7.06 17.53
N GLN A 96 -2.69 -8.15 18.29
CA GLN A 96 -2.12 -9.43 17.87
C GLN A 96 -2.70 -9.87 16.51
N GLY A 97 -1.84 -10.00 15.50
CA GLY A 97 -2.25 -10.38 14.14
C GLY A 97 -2.91 -9.24 13.33
N TYR A 98 -2.86 -8.00 13.81
CA TYR A 98 -3.38 -6.83 13.11
C TYR A 98 -2.40 -5.66 13.17
N GLU A 99 -1.88 -5.29 12.00
CA GLU A 99 -1.12 -4.07 11.78
C GLU A 99 -1.92 -3.15 10.85
N PRO A 100 -2.38 -1.98 11.32
CA PRO A 100 -3.09 -1.03 10.48
C PRO A 100 -2.25 -0.50 9.31
N VAL A 101 -0.93 -0.47 9.44
CA VAL A 101 0.01 -0.05 8.38
C VAL A 101 1.03 -1.14 8.15
N VAL A 102 1.04 -1.74 6.96
CA VAL A 102 2.06 -2.71 6.53
C VAL A 102 3.00 -2.00 5.57
N LEU A 103 4.23 -1.74 6.00
CA LEU A 103 5.25 -1.10 5.18
C LEU A 103 6.13 -2.15 4.51
N ILE A 104 6.09 -2.23 3.19
CA ILE A 104 6.95 -3.11 2.39
C ILE A 104 8.07 -2.25 1.81
N ASN A 105 9.29 -2.43 2.36
CA ASN A 105 10.48 -1.73 1.89
C ASN A 105 11.14 -2.50 0.75
N GLY A 106 11.25 -1.86 -0.42
CA GLY A 106 11.87 -2.43 -1.60
C GLY A 106 10.87 -2.76 -2.70
N SER A 107 11.42 -3.10 -3.86
CA SER A 107 10.62 -3.41 -5.05
C SER A 107 9.96 -4.77 -4.91
N VAL A 108 8.64 -4.82 -5.11
CA VAL A 108 7.92 -6.09 -5.28
C VAL A 108 7.95 -6.54 -6.74
N PRO A 109 7.97 -7.85 -7.03
CA PRO A 109 7.79 -8.37 -8.37
C PRO A 109 6.49 -7.87 -9.01
N PHE A 110 6.48 -7.79 -10.34
CA PHE A 110 5.32 -7.25 -11.06
C PHE A 110 4.03 -8.03 -10.79
N TYR A 111 4.08 -9.36 -10.82
CA TYR A 111 2.92 -10.22 -10.54
C TYR A 111 2.33 -9.96 -9.14
N GLU A 112 3.18 -9.72 -8.16
CA GLU A 112 2.77 -9.45 -6.78
C GLU A 112 2.15 -8.05 -6.65
N ARG A 113 2.70 -7.05 -7.34
CA ARG A 113 2.08 -5.71 -7.42
C ARG A 113 0.68 -5.79 -8.04
N ILE A 114 0.52 -6.54 -9.12
CA ILE A 114 -0.80 -6.78 -9.74
C ILE A 114 -1.74 -7.51 -8.78
N ALA A 115 -1.24 -8.48 -8.01
CA ALA A 115 -2.04 -9.17 -6.99
C ALA A 115 -2.56 -8.20 -5.91
N PHE A 116 -1.71 -7.30 -5.42
CA PHE A 116 -2.14 -6.23 -4.50
C PHE A 116 -3.20 -5.30 -5.12
N TYR A 117 -2.99 -4.83 -6.35
CA TYR A 117 -3.99 -4.00 -7.04
C TYR A 117 -5.33 -4.71 -7.21
N THR A 118 -5.30 -6.01 -7.49
CA THR A 118 -6.51 -6.83 -7.70
C THR A 118 -7.37 -6.85 -6.45
N ILE A 119 -6.76 -7.04 -5.28
CA ILE A 119 -7.50 -7.20 -4.02
C ILE A 119 -7.82 -5.88 -3.32
N ALA A 120 -7.03 -4.83 -3.54
CA ALA A 120 -7.20 -3.56 -2.84
C ALA A 120 -8.55 -2.90 -3.13
N GLU A 121 -9.29 -2.49 -2.09
CA GLU A 121 -10.53 -1.74 -2.22
C GLU A 121 -10.29 -0.31 -2.72
N CYS A 122 -9.12 0.26 -2.42
CA CYS A 122 -8.75 1.60 -2.82
C CYS A 122 -7.23 1.72 -2.96
N VAL A 123 -6.80 2.38 -4.03
CA VAL A 123 -5.41 2.84 -4.17
C VAL A 123 -5.34 4.31 -3.76
N VAL A 124 -4.46 4.61 -2.82
CA VAL A 124 -4.32 5.92 -2.22
C VAL A 124 -3.07 6.59 -2.79
N VAL A 125 -3.27 7.60 -3.63
CA VAL A 125 -2.21 8.41 -4.25
C VAL A 125 -2.22 9.79 -3.62
N THR A 126 -1.11 10.18 -2.99
CA THR A 126 -0.96 11.42 -2.22
C THR A 126 0.23 12.25 -2.67
N ALA A 127 0.68 12.02 -3.91
CA ALA A 127 1.81 12.75 -4.48
C ALA A 127 1.52 14.26 -4.49
N VAL A 128 2.41 15.02 -3.87
CA VAL A 128 2.36 16.50 -3.80
C VAL A 128 2.81 17.09 -5.13
N ARG A 129 3.79 16.45 -5.79
CA ARG A 129 4.27 16.84 -7.11
C ARG A 129 4.63 15.59 -7.91
N ASP A 130 3.96 15.39 -9.03
CA ASP A 130 4.23 14.27 -9.93
C ASP A 130 3.98 14.70 -11.37
N GLY A 131 4.80 14.22 -12.30
CA GLY A 131 4.58 14.50 -13.71
C GLY A 131 3.40 13.70 -14.24
N MET A 132 3.53 12.37 -14.21
CA MET A 132 2.49 11.42 -14.55
C MET A 132 2.58 10.26 -13.58
N ASN A 133 1.47 9.96 -12.89
CA ASN A 133 1.39 8.82 -11.99
C ASN A 133 0.67 7.66 -12.68
N LEU A 134 1.37 6.54 -12.89
CA LEU A 134 0.81 5.37 -13.56
C LEU A 134 0.02 4.44 -12.63
N THR A 135 0.18 4.58 -11.31
CA THR A 135 -0.45 3.71 -10.29
C THR A 135 -1.98 3.67 -10.43
N PRO A 136 -2.72 4.79 -10.60
CA PRO A 136 -4.17 4.74 -10.84
C PRO A 136 -4.56 3.96 -12.09
N TYR A 137 -3.78 4.07 -13.17
CA TYR A 137 -4.06 3.36 -14.42
C TYR A 137 -3.81 1.86 -14.28
N GLU A 138 -2.69 1.48 -13.66
CA GLU A 138 -2.39 0.07 -13.33
C GLU A 138 -3.49 -0.52 -12.44
N TYR A 139 -3.98 0.24 -11.45
CA TYR A 139 -5.09 -0.17 -10.59
C TYR A 139 -6.38 -0.40 -11.38
N ILE A 140 -6.81 0.58 -12.19
CA ILE A 140 -8.03 0.48 -12.98
C ILE A 140 -7.98 -0.75 -13.89
N VAL A 141 -6.87 -0.97 -14.58
CA VAL A 141 -6.68 -2.14 -15.46
C VAL A 141 -6.71 -3.45 -14.66
N SER A 142 -6.05 -3.50 -13.50
CA SER A 142 -6.06 -4.69 -12.64
C SER A 142 -7.45 -5.02 -12.09
N ARG A 143 -8.28 -3.99 -11.88
CA ARG A 143 -9.65 -4.12 -11.35
C ARG A 143 -10.73 -4.41 -12.40
N GLN A 144 -10.39 -4.37 -13.68
CA GLN A 144 -11.28 -4.85 -14.75
C GLN A 144 -11.53 -6.37 -14.66
N GLY A 145 -10.74 -7.07 -13.84
CA GLY A 145 -10.93 -8.46 -13.50
C GLY A 145 -10.36 -9.42 -14.55
N SER A 146 -10.23 -10.67 -14.13
CA SER A 146 -10.04 -11.81 -15.02
C SER A 146 -11.12 -12.82 -14.70
N ALA A 147 -11.63 -13.53 -15.71
CA ALA A 147 -12.61 -14.61 -15.53
C ALA A 147 -12.12 -15.75 -14.61
N LYS A 148 -10.82 -15.78 -14.27
CA LYS A 148 -10.18 -16.81 -13.44
C LYS A 148 -10.00 -16.45 -11.95
N LEU A 149 -10.16 -15.17 -11.57
CA LEU A 149 -9.83 -14.61 -10.25
C LEU A 149 -11.07 -14.16 -9.46
#